data_AF-A0A2D3W263-F1
#
_entry.id   AF-A0A2D3W263-F1
#
_cell.length_a   1.000
_cell.length_b   1.000
_cell.length_c   1.000
_cell.angle_alpha   90.00
_cell.angle_beta   90.00
_cell.angle_gamma   90.00
#
_symmetry.space_group_name_H-M   'P 1'
#
loop_
_entity.id
_entity.type
_entity.pdbx_description
1 polymer ?
#
loop_
_entity_poly.entity_id
_entity_poly.type
_entity_poly.pdbx_seq_one_letter_code
_entity_poly.pdbx_strand_id
1 'polypeptide(L)'
;MSKSNVKTEKNYWPHSIIAGIVFIVIACIATIKVALDNPVQMDSFYLDRYQNVDRNYNQLQKAQKEFEKNFSLSYQTKKFNMNQPNSFSMSIQDLNKNTLVENAEVKLVVSRPETNEFNQEFILKNPKNGVFEFHDIKINKPGRWQILTLVTINGLQAYNKHEVFAN
;
A
#
# COMPACT_ATOMS: atom_id res chain seq x y z
N MET A 1 -21.70 39.06 74.18
CA MET A 1 -22.43 38.74 72.94
C MET A 1 -21.42 38.20 71.93
N SER A 2 -21.26 36.87 71.84
CA SER A 2 -20.27 36.23 70.97
C SER A 2 -20.90 35.96 69.60
N LYS A 3 -20.36 36.54 68.52
CA LYS A 3 -20.78 36.27 67.14
C LYS A 3 -20.06 35.00 66.65
N SER A 4 -20.81 33.91 66.49
CA SER A 4 -20.32 32.71 65.82
C SER A 4 -20.07 32.99 64.33
N ASN A 5 -18.82 32.85 63.88
CA ASN A 5 -18.47 32.88 62.47
C ASN A 5 -18.87 31.53 61.84
N VAL A 6 -19.98 31.51 61.11
CA VAL A 6 -20.36 30.35 60.30
C VAL A 6 -19.51 30.37 59.02
N LYS A 7 -18.57 29.42 58.90
CA LYS A 7 -17.82 29.20 57.65
C LYS A 7 -18.72 28.49 56.65
N THR A 8 -19.04 29.14 55.53
CA THR A 8 -19.72 28.51 54.40
C THR A 8 -18.71 27.65 53.62
N GLU A 9 -18.88 26.34 53.63
CA GLU A 9 -18.04 25.42 52.84
C GLU A 9 -18.35 25.59 51.35
N LYS A 10 -17.31 25.86 50.55
CA LYS A 10 -17.45 25.99 49.09
C LYS A 10 -17.56 24.59 48.47
N ASN A 11 -18.68 24.31 47.82
CA ASN A 11 -18.89 23.04 47.13
C ASN A 11 -18.30 23.12 45.70
N TYR A 12 -17.11 22.56 45.52
CA TYR A 12 -16.40 22.53 44.23
C TYR A 12 -16.88 21.41 43.29
N TRP A 13 -17.78 20.54 43.75
CA TRP A 13 -18.25 19.38 43.01
C TRP A 13 -18.79 19.70 41.60
N PRO A 14 -19.58 20.77 41.39
CA PRO A 14 -20.03 21.13 40.04
C PRO A 14 -18.88 21.56 39.10
N HIS A 15 -17.86 22.23 39.63
CA HIS A 15 -16.71 22.68 38.82
C HIS A 15 -15.82 21.49 38.41
N SER A 16 -15.64 20.51 39.29
CA SER A 16 -14.91 19.28 38.96
C SER A 16 -15.61 18.46 37.87
N ILE A 17 -16.94 18.42 37.87
CA ILE A 17 -17.71 17.75 36.80
C ILE A 17 -17.52 18.46 35.47
N ILE A 18 -17.64 19.79 35.44
CA ILE A 18 -17.43 20.58 34.22
C ILE A 18 -16.00 20.40 33.69
N ALA A 19 -15.00 20.49 34.57
CA ALA A 19 -13.61 20.25 34.21
C ALA A 19 -13.39 18.84 33.66
N GLY A 20 -14.02 17.82 34.26
CA GLY A 20 -13.98 16.44 33.78
C GLY A 20 -14.58 16.28 32.38
N ILE A 21 -15.73 16.90 32.11
CA ILE A 21 -16.35 16.89 30.77
C ILE A 21 -15.43 17.55 29.74
N VAL A 22 -14.91 18.74 30.05
CA VAL A 22 -13.97 19.43 29.16
C VAL A 22 -12.72 18.59 28.90
N PHE A 23 -12.17 17.95 29.94
CA PHE A 23 -11.03 17.07 29.82
C PHE A 23 -11.31 15.87 28.90
N ILE A 24 -12.47 15.23 29.02
CA ILE A 24 -12.87 14.13 28.14
C ILE A 24 -12.95 14.60 26.69
N VAL A 25 -13.56 15.76 26.43
CA VAL A 25 -13.65 16.32 25.07
C VAL A 25 -12.26 16.57 24.48
N ILE A 26 -11.35 17.16 25.26
CA ILE A 26 -9.96 17.39 24.84
C ILE A 26 -9.25 16.04 24.55
N ALA A 27 -9.43 15.04 25.40
CA ALA A 27 -8.85 13.71 25.22
C ALA A 27 -9.37 13.05 23.93
N CYS A 28 -10.67 13.12 23.65
CA CYS A 28 -11.25 12.60 22.40
C CYS A 28 -10.66 13.29 21.16
N ILE A 29 -10.51 14.62 21.19
CA ILE A 29 -9.90 15.37 20.09
C ILE A 29 -8.44 14.92 19.89
N ALA A 30 -7.69 14.73 20.98
CA ALA A 30 -6.32 14.24 20.90
C ALA A 30 -6.26 12.82 20.28
N THR A 31 -7.14 11.92 20.69
CA THR A 31 -7.22 10.56 20.11
C THR A 31 -7.53 10.59 18.61
N ILE A 32 -8.47 11.43 18.17
CA ILE A 32 -8.79 11.58 16.73
C ILE A 32 -7.56 12.09 15.98
N LYS A 33 -6.85 13.10 16.50
CA LYS A 33 -5.62 13.60 15.86
C LYS A 33 -4.56 12.51 15.72
N VAL A 34 -4.27 11.77 16.80
CA VAL A 34 -3.30 10.65 16.77
C VAL A 34 -3.70 9.59 15.74
N ALA A 35 -5.00 9.27 15.64
CA ALA A 35 -5.50 8.30 14.67
C ALA A 35 -5.38 8.80 13.22
N LEU A 36 -5.57 10.09 12.98
CA LEU A 36 -5.38 10.69 11.65
C LEU A 36 -3.91 10.77 11.25
N ASP A 37 -3.01 11.03 12.21
CA ASP A 37 -1.56 11.09 11.97
C ASP A 37 -0.95 9.69 11.74
N ASN A 38 -1.64 8.62 12.19
CA ASN A 38 -1.22 7.23 12.04
C ASN A 38 -2.30 6.42 11.30
N PRO A 39 -2.56 6.71 10.01
CA PRO A 39 -3.58 6.01 9.26
C PRO A 39 -3.24 4.51 9.17
N VAL A 40 -4.26 3.67 9.30
CA VAL A 40 -4.10 2.22 9.09
C VAL A 40 -3.64 1.98 7.66
N GLN A 41 -2.48 1.33 7.51
CA GLN A 41 -1.96 0.93 6.21
C GLN A 41 -2.84 -0.19 5.64
N MET A 42 -3.51 0.08 4.52
CA MET A 42 -4.34 -0.91 3.83
C MET A 42 -3.52 -1.69 2.81
N ASP A 43 -3.95 -2.92 2.53
CA ASP A 43 -3.35 -3.76 1.50
C ASP A 43 -3.44 -3.06 0.13
N SER A 44 -2.30 -2.95 -0.55
CA SER A 44 -2.13 -2.27 -1.82
C SER A 44 -1.98 -3.25 -3.00
N PHE A 45 -2.25 -4.55 -2.82
CA PHE A 45 -2.09 -5.57 -3.86
C PHE A 45 -2.71 -5.22 -5.22
N TYR A 46 -3.96 -4.72 -5.23
CA TYR A 46 -4.67 -4.34 -6.46
C TYR A 46 -4.34 -2.92 -6.95
N LEU A 47 -3.37 -2.24 -6.33
CA LEU A 47 -2.96 -0.88 -6.68
C LEU A 47 -4.12 0.13 -6.80
N ASP A 48 -5.20 -0.11 -6.05
CA ASP A 48 -6.42 0.71 -5.97
C ASP A 48 -6.91 0.74 -4.51
N ARG A 49 -7.84 1.64 -4.21
CA ARG A 49 -8.45 1.76 -2.89
C ARG A 49 -9.28 0.52 -2.56
N TYR A 50 -9.18 0.06 -1.30
CA TYR A 50 -9.91 -1.10 -0.81
C TYR A 50 -11.42 -1.04 -1.11
N GLN A 51 -12.06 0.12 -0.99
CA GLN A 51 -13.50 0.25 -1.29
C GLN A 51 -13.82 0.00 -2.78
N ASN A 52 -12.91 0.36 -3.68
CA ASN A 52 -13.06 0.10 -5.11
C ASN A 52 -12.81 -1.37 -5.42
N VAL A 53 -11.80 -1.97 -4.78
CA VAL A 53 -11.50 -3.39 -4.89
C VAL A 53 -12.68 -4.23 -4.42
N ASP A 54 -13.21 -3.94 -3.22
CA ASP A 54 -14.34 -4.65 -2.63
C ASP A 54 -15.58 -4.59 -3.53
N ARG A 55 -15.92 -3.39 -4.03
CA ARG A 55 -17.05 -3.19 -4.94
C ARG A 55 -16.91 -3.97 -6.26
N ASN A 56 -15.68 -4.10 -6.77
CA ASN A 56 -15.40 -4.70 -8.07
C ASN A 56 -14.72 -6.08 -7.99
N TYR A 57 -14.66 -6.69 -6.81
CA TYR A 57 -13.82 -7.85 -6.53
C TYR A 57 -14.06 -9.00 -7.51
N ASN A 58 -15.32 -9.31 -7.78
CA ASN A 58 -15.70 -10.36 -8.72
C ASN A 58 -15.21 -10.10 -10.15
N GLN A 59 -15.21 -8.83 -10.59
CA GLN A 59 -14.72 -8.45 -11.92
C GLN A 59 -13.20 -8.58 -12.00
N LEU A 60 -12.50 -8.12 -10.96
CA LEU A 60 -11.03 -8.23 -10.85
C LEU A 60 -10.61 -9.71 -10.87
N GLN A 61 -11.27 -10.56 -10.09
CA GLN A 61 -10.98 -12.00 -10.07
C GLN A 61 -11.28 -12.68 -11.41
N LYS A 62 -12.31 -12.24 -12.13
CA LYS A 62 -12.61 -12.76 -13.47
C LYS A 62 -11.54 -12.35 -14.48
N ALA A 63 -11.15 -11.08 -14.49
CA ALA A 63 -10.09 -10.55 -15.36
C ALA A 63 -8.75 -11.24 -15.08
N GLN A 64 -8.41 -11.42 -13.80
CA GLN A 64 -7.22 -12.16 -13.37
C GLN A 64 -7.22 -13.60 -13.91
N LYS A 65 -8.31 -14.34 -13.72
CA LYS A 65 -8.43 -15.73 -14.21
C LYS A 65 -8.34 -15.82 -15.72
N GLU A 66 -8.94 -14.88 -16.44
CA GLU A 66 -8.89 -14.81 -17.89
C GLU A 66 -7.48 -14.50 -18.39
N PHE A 67 -6.75 -13.63 -17.68
CA PHE A 67 -5.35 -13.36 -17.95
C PHE A 67 -4.49 -14.61 -17.72
N GLU A 68 -4.58 -15.24 -16.55
CA GLU A 68 -3.76 -16.41 -16.16
C GLU A 68 -4.00 -17.63 -17.08
N LYS A 69 -5.19 -17.72 -17.69
CA LYS A 69 -5.47 -18.75 -18.69
C LYS A 69 -4.67 -18.58 -19.98
N ASN A 70 -4.41 -17.33 -20.36
CA ASN A 70 -3.84 -16.98 -21.66
C ASN A 70 -2.37 -16.55 -21.57
N PHE A 71 -1.91 -16.12 -20.39
CA PHE A 71 -0.61 -15.50 -20.21
C PHE A 71 0.10 -16.06 -18.98
N SER A 72 1.42 -16.18 -19.08
CA SER A 72 2.32 -16.53 -17.97
C SER A 72 3.36 -15.44 -17.75
N LEU A 73 3.69 -15.19 -16.49
CA LEU A 73 4.65 -14.19 -16.07
C LEU A 73 5.94 -14.85 -15.59
N SER A 74 7.08 -14.28 -15.97
CA SER A 74 8.38 -14.74 -15.52
C SER A 74 9.19 -13.57 -14.98
N TYR A 75 9.69 -13.74 -13.75
CA TYR A 75 10.50 -12.75 -13.04
C TYR A 75 11.96 -13.18 -13.03
N GLN A 76 12.86 -12.29 -13.45
CA GLN A 76 14.29 -12.63 -13.55
C GLN A 76 15.09 -12.16 -12.33
N THR A 77 14.63 -11.12 -11.65
CA THR A 77 15.33 -10.52 -10.51
C THR A 77 15.09 -11.31 -9.23
N LYS A 78 16.18 -11.76 -8.59
CA LYS A 78 16.14 -12.59 -7.37
C LYS A 78 16.42 -11.83 -6.08
N LYS A 79 17.18 -10.73 -6.15
CA LYS A 79 17.62 -9.95 -4.99
C LYS A 79 17.86 -8.51 -5.38
N PHE A 80 17.75 -7.62 -4.39
CA PHE A 80 18.21 -6.25 -4.51
C PHE A 80 19.45 -6.01 -3.66
N ASN A 81 20.31 -5.11 -4.11
CA ASN A 81 21.47 -4.63 -3.36
C ASN A 81 21.15 -3.26 -2.76
N MET A 82 21.48 -3.07 -1.50
CA MET A 82 21.30 -1.78 -0.84
C MET A 82 22.21 -0.69 -1.43
N ASN A 83 21.72 0.55 -1.42
CA ASN A 83 22.46 1.76 -1.80
C ASN A 83 23.06 1.75 -3.20
N GLN A 84 22.53 0.90 -4.09
CA GLN A 84 22.90 0.80 -5.49
C GLN A 84 21.64 0.83 -6.35
N PRO A 85 21.73 1.32 -7.60
CA PRO A 85 20.62 1.23 -8.55
C PRO A 85 20.35 -0.25 -8.86
N ASN A 86 19.12 -0.69 -8.61
CA ASN A 86 18.69 -2.04 -8.95
C ASN A 86 17.85 -2.04 -10.23
N SER A 87 17.83 -3.17 -10.91
CA SER A 87 16.94 -3.42 -12.02
C SER A 87 15.96 -4.55 -11.72
N PHE A 88 14.76 -4.41 -12.27
CA PHE A 88 13.75 -5.45 -12.27
C PHE A 88 13.40 -5.80 -13.71
N SER A 89 13.57 -7.08 -14.06
CA SER A 89 13.23 -7.58 -15.39
C SER A 89 12.14 -8.64 -15.30
N MET A 90 11.13 -8.49 -16.15
CA MET A 90 10.05 -9.46 -16.30
C MET A 90 9.68 -9.67 -17.76
N SER A 91 9.18 -10.85 -18.08
CA SER A 91 8.61 -11.16 -19.39
C SER A 91 7.21 -11.73 -19.25
N ILE A 92 6.44 -11.59 -20.31
CA ILE A 92 5.07 -12.09 -20.41
C ILE A 92 5.01 -13.00 -21.61
N GLN A 93 4.57 -14.25 -21.41
CA GLN A 93 4.42 -15.24 -22.47
C GLN A 93 2.94 -15.45 -22.77
N ASP A 94 2.55 -15.36 -24.04
CA ASP A 94 1.23 -15.81 -24.53
C ASP A 94 1.26 -17.34 -24.63
N LEU A 95 0.43 -18.01 -23.83
CA LEU A 95 0.37 -19.47 -23.74
C LEU A 95 -0.27 -20.10 -24.98
N ASN A 96 -1.13 -19.36 -25.69
CA ASN A 96 -1.78 -19.86 -26.91
C ASN A 96 -0.84 -19.83 -28.11
N LYS A 97 0.00 -18.79 -28.21
CA LYS A 97 0.95 -18.60 -29.31
C LYS A 97 2.34 -19.12 -29.01
N ASN A 98 2.64 -19.37 -27.73
CA ASN A 98 3.96 -19.70 -27.22
C ASN A 98 5.04 -18.66 -27.57
N THR A 99 4.65 -17.38 -27.59
CA THR A 99 5.53 -16.24 -27.93
C THR A 99 5.52 -15.21 -26.81
N LEU A 100 6.56 -14.38 -26.73
CA LEU A 100 6.57 -13.23 -25.82
C LEU A 100 5.58 -12.16 -26.29
N VAL A 101 4.93 -11.51 -25.33
CA VAL A 101 4.02 -10.40 -25.59
C VAL A 101 4.82 -9.12 -25.78
N GLU A 102 4.65 -8.48 -26.94
CA GLU A 102 5.32 -7.21 -27.29
C GLU A 102 4.41 -5.98 -27.17
N ASN A 103 3.12 -6.19 -26.87
CA ASN A 103 2.16 -5.10 -26.69
C ASN A 103 1.43 -5.29 -25.35
N ALA A 104 2.03 -4.73 -24.31
CA ALA A 104 1.42 -4.64 -22.99
C ALA A 104 1.89 -3.38 -22.26
N GLU A 105 1.09 -2.96 -21.30
CA GLU A 105 1.45 -1.94 -20.33
C GLU A 105 1.66 -2.59 -18.96
N VAL A 106 2.78 -2.32 -18.33
CA VAL A 106 3.11 -2.83 -17.00
C VAL A 106 3.36 -1.66 -16.07
N LYS A 107 2.53 -1.55 -15.04
CA LYS A 107 2.79 -0.72 -13.86
C LYS A 107 3.49 -1.56 -12.81
N LEU A 108 4.67 -1.13 -12.38
CA LEU A 108 5.47 -1.73 -11.33
C LEU A 108 5.41 -0.81 -10.10
N VAL A 109 5.14 -1.39 -8.93
CA VAL A 109 5.27 -0.69 -7.64
C VAL A 109 6.20 -1.50 -6.75
N VAL A 110 7.32 -0.90 -6.39
CA VAL A 110 8.27 -1.47 -5.42
C VAL A 110 7.94 -0.87 -4.06
N SER A 111 7.57 -1.71 -3.11
CA SER A 111 6.99 -1.33 -1.82
C SER A 111 7.59 -2.13 -0.66
N ARG A 112 7.39 -1.63 0.57
CA ARG A 112 7.70 -2.37 1.79
C ARG A 112 6.42 -3.07 2.29
N PRO A 113 6.49 -4.33 2.74
CA PRO A 113 5.31 -5.06 3.19
C PRO A 113 4.59 -4.41 4.38
N GLU A 114 5.31 -3.63 5.18
CA GLU A 114 4.80 -2.96 6.38
C GLU A 114 4.35 -1.51 6.16
N THR A 115 4.74 -0.87 5.05
CA THR A 115 4.44 0.54 4.81
C THR A 115 4.54 0.93 3.34
N ASN A 116 3.62 1.79 2.91
CA ASN A 116 3.63 2.37 1.57
C ASN A 116 4.52 3.63 1.46
N GLU A 117 5.11 4.10 2.55
CA GLU A 117 5.94 5.34 2.57
C GLU A 117 7.14 5.30 1.61
N PHE A 118 7.65 4.11 1.30
CA PHE A 118 8.81 3.92 0.44
C PHE A 118 8.44 3.44 -0.98
N ASN A 119 7.17 3.61 -1.38
CA ASN A 119 6.69 3.17 -2.67
C ASN A 119 7.40 3.90 -3.81
N GLN A 120 7.87 3.12 -4.78
CA GLN A 120 8.40 3.62 -6.04
C GLN A 120 7.55 3.04 -7.16
N GLU A 121 6.97 3.92 -7.99
CA GLU A 121 6.12 3.54 -9.11
C GLU A 121 6.85 3.73 -10.43
N PHE A 122 6.72 2.76 -11.32
CA PHE A 122 7.26 2.79 -12.67
C PHE A 122 6.18 2.31 -13.64
N ILE A 123 6.12 2.90 -14.83
CA ILE A 123 5.20 2.49 -15.88
C ILE A 123 6.02 2.29 -17.16
N LEU A 124 5.91 1.10 -17.75
CA LEU A 124 6.48 0.80 -19.05
C LEU A 124 5.40 0.31 -19.99
N LYS A 125 5.39 0.87 -21.19
CA LYS A 125 4.54 0.43 -22.31
C LYS A 125 5.45 -0.17 -23.37
N ASN A 126 5.04 -1.30 -23.92
CA ASN A 126 5.73 -2.01 -24.99
C ASN A 126 7.16 -2.44 -24.57
N PRO A 127 7.37 -3.72 -24.24
CA PRO A 127 8.68 -4.20 -23.82
C PRO A 127 9.68 -4.17 -24.98
N LYS A 128 10.97 -4.08 -24.64
CA LYS A 128 12.04 -4.26 -25.62
C LYS A 128 12.29 -5.76 -25.78
N ASN A 129 12.10 -6.30 -26.98
CA ASN A 129 12.27 -7.73 -27.28
C ASN A 129 11.44 -8.66 -26.35
N GLY A 130 10.23 -8.24 -25.95
CA GLY A 130 9.37 -9.04 -25.06
C GLY A 130 9.77 -9.05 -23.59
N VAL A 131 10.78 -8.24 -23.19
CA VAL A 131 11.21 -8.05 -21.80
C VAL A 131 10.94 -6.62 -21.32
N PHE A 132 10.29 -6.50 -20.17
CA PHE A 132 10.12 -5.25 -19.44
C PHE A 132 11.29 -5.08 -18.48
N GLU A 133 12.13 -4.08 -18.74
CA GLU A 133 13.28 -3.76 -17.90
C GLU A 133 13.06 -2.42 -17.20
N PHE A 134 12.92 -2.48 -15.89
CA PHE A 134 12.81 -1.33 -15.01
C PHE A 134 14.17 -1.08 -14.37
N HIS A 135 14.65 0.15 -14.42
CA HIS A 135 15.96 0.54 -13.88
C HIS A 135 15.81 1.55 -12.74
N ASP A 136 16.93 1.86 -12.09
CA ASP A 136 17.04 2.88 -11.04
C ASP A 136 16.11 2.66 -9.83
N ILE A 137 15.81 1.40 -9.51
CA ILE A 137 15.08 1.03 -8.30
C ILE A 137 15.97 1.28 -7.09
N LYS A 138 15.58 2.22 -6.23
CA LYS A 138 16.37 2.65 -5.07
C LYS A 138 15.99 1.84 -3.85
N ILE A 139 16.94 1.10 -3.30
CA ILE A 139 16.72 0.28 -2.11
C ILE A 139 17.59 0.82 -0.99
N ASN A 140 16.95 1.49 -0.03
CA ASN A 140 17.60 2.23 1.06
C ASN A 140 17.60 1.49 2.40
N LYS A 141 16.89 0.35 2.49
CA LYS A 141 16.71 -0.42 3.73
C LYS A 141 16.85 -1.92 3.47
N PRO A 142 17.45 -2.67 4.40
CA PRO A 142 17.55 -4.12 4.30
C PRO A 142 16.20 -4.79 4.54
N GLY A 143 16.09 -6.05 4.14
CA GLY A 143 14.95 -6.92 4.46
C GLY A 143 14.01 -7.15 3.27
N ARG A 144 12.74 -7.45 3.57
CA ARG A 144 11.75 -7.81 2.56
C ARG A 144 11.25 -6.58 1.80
N TRP A 145 11.20 -6.73 0.49
CA TRP A 145 10.57 -5.80 -0.43
C TRP A 145 9.54 -6.55 -1.26
N GLN A 146 8.46 -5.86 -1.59
CA GLN A 146 7.38 -6.37 -2.43
C GLN A 146 7.44 -5.67 -3.78
N ILE A 147 7.25 -6.47 -4.81
CA ILE A 147 7.13 -6.04 -6.18
C ILE A 147 5.70 -6.34 -6.61
N LEU A 148 4.90 -5.29 -6.69
CA LEU A 148 3.53 -5.34 -7.16
C LEU A 148 3.53 -4.96 -8.64
N THR A 149 2.90 -5.79 -9.46
CA THR A 149 2.79 -5.54 -10.90
C THR A 149 1.33 -5.57 -11.33
N LEU A 150 0.91 -4.54 -12.04
CA LEU A 150 -0.34 -4.50 -12.79
C LEU A 150 0.01 -4.56 -14.27
N VAL A 151 -0.38 -5.67 -14.89
CA VAL A 151 -0.20 -5.92 -16.32
C VAL A 151 -1.53 -5.65 -17.02
N THR A 152 -1.50 -4.86 -18.09
CA THR A 152 -2.66 -4.58 -18.93
C THR A 152 -2.37 -5.00 -20.38
N ILE A 153 -3.17 -5.94 -20.90
CA ILE A 153 -3.09 -6.46 -22.27
C ILE A 153 -4.49 -6.46 -22.87
N ASN A 154 -4.71 -5.72 -23.95
CA ASN A 154 -6.01 -5.67 -24.66
C ASN A 154 -7.22 -5.40 -23.74
N GLY A 155 -7.03 -4.62 -22.67
CA GLY A 155 -8.07 -4.31 -21.67
C GLY A 155 -8.25 -5.37 -20.56
N LEU A 156 -7.57 -6.52 -20.65
CA LEU A 156 -7.44 -7.46 -19.54
C LEU A 156 -6.37 -6.97 -18.57
N GLN A 157 -6.67 -7.05 -17.28
CA GLN A 157 -5.78 -6.65 -16.19
C GLN A 157 -5.42 -7.84 -15.31
N ALA A 158 -4.15 -7.91 -14.91
CA ALA A 158 -3.70 -8.87 -13.91
C ALA A 158 -2.76 -8.23 -12.90
N TYR A 159 -2.97 -8.61 -11.65
CA TYR A 159 -2.26 -8.15 -10.47
C TYR A 159 -1.40 -9.28 -9.95
N ASN A 160 -0.12 -9.00 -9.70
CA ASN A 160 0.81 -9.99 -9.19
C ASN A 160 1.73 -9.38 -8.15
N LYS A 161 2.05 -10.18 -7.13
CA LYS A 161 2.99 -9.84 -6.07
C LYS A 161 4.15 -10.81 -6.12
N HIS A 162 5.36 -10.26 -6.19
CA HIS A 162 6.60 -10.99 -6.06
C HIS A 162 7.41 -10.43 -4.89
N GLU A 163 8.02 -11.28 -4.08
CA GLU A 163 8.82 -10.85 -2.92
C GLU A 163 10.30 -10.97 -3.23
N VAL A 164 11.05 -9.92 -2.91
CA VAL A 164 12.49 -9.85 -3.13
C VAL A 164 13.16 -9.40 -1.84
N PHE A 165 14.31 -9.99 -1.53
CA PHE A 165 15.11 -9.59 -0.38
C PHE A 165 16.19 -8.62 -0.78
N ALA A 166 16.39 -7.61 0.07
CA ALA A 166 17.48 -6.65 -0.01
C ALA A 166 18.49 -6.89 1.10
N ASN A 167 19.75 -7.06 0.70
CA ASN A 167 20.89 -7.19 1.60
C ASN A 167 21.95 -6.13 1.31
#